data_AF-A0AA36A0K0-F1
#
_entry.id   AF-A0AA36A0K0-F1
#
_cell.length_a   1.000
_cell.length_b   1.000
_cell.length_c   1.000
_cell.angle_alpha   90.00
_cell.angle_beta   90.00
_cell.angle_gamma   90.00
#
_symmetry.space_group_name_H-M   'P 1'
#
loop_
_entity.id
_entity.type
_entity.pdbx_description
1 polymer ?
#
loop_
_entity_poly.entity_id
_entity_poly.type
_entity_poly.pdbx_seq_one_letter_code
_entity_poly.pdbx_strand_id
1 'polypeptide(L)'
;MIFGDDDDFAGFPYSPFNIRTENDDESLITKGQLKLINEKLDSLLNAEKTSSIEDYSQATVKSILETVTKEHFANLERMNKAVDDSTSVCNKTTQKVDILISDAQVFMEQYQSFFEYNTAKANEVISGLGSTLKTENAKLQEVRSGLQLTMTSSNLLLLLNSQSFMNIWN
;
A
#
# COMPACT_ATOMS: atom_id res chain seq x y z
N MET A 1 -19.06 -14.74 -13.20
CA MET A 1 -18.60 -13.39 -13.61
C MET A 1 -18.98 -12.44 -12.51
N ILE A 2 -18.01 -12.07 -11.67
CA ILE A 2 -18.14 -11.04 -10.64
C ILE A 2 -17.05 -10.04 -10.96
N PHE A 3 -17.31 -9.21 -11.95
CA PHE A 3 -16.63 -7.93 -12.14
C PHE A 3 -17.76 -7.00 -12.54
N GLY A 4 -18.27 -6.28 -11.54
CA GLY A 4 -19.07 -5.10 -11.76
C GLY A 4 -18.13 -4.03 -12.29
N ASP A 5 -18.49 -3.47 -13.42
CA ASP A 5 -18.02 -2.18 -13.89
C ASP A 5 -18.23 -1.16 -12.78
N ASP A 6 -17.14 -0.69 -12.19
CA ASP A 6 -17.05 0.62 -11.55
C ASP A 6 -15.57 0.99 -11.54
N ASP A 7 -15.07 1.26 -12.75
CA ASP A 7 -13.82 1.98 -12.99
C ASP A 7 -14.01 3.45 -12.62
N ASP A 8 -14.34 3.71 -11.36
CA ASP A 8 -14.09 5.01 -10.73
C ASP A 8 -12.81 4.87 -9.92
N PHE A 9 -11.71 4.63 -10.65
CA PHE A 9 -10.36 4.88 -10.18
C PHE A 9 -10.25 6.39 -9.99
N ALA A 10 -10.83 6.89 -8.89
CA ALA A 10 -10.70 8.24 -8.40
C ALA A 10 -9.21 8.48 -8.26
N GLY A 11 -8.63 9.08 -9.30
CA GLY A 11 -7.21 9.31 -9.41
C GLY A 11 -6.79 10.00 -8.12
N PHE A 12 -5.98 9.31 -7.32
CA PHE A 12 -5.24 9.97 -6.27
C PHE A 12 -4.53 11.13 -6.97
N PRO A 13 -4.87 12.40 -6.68
CA PRO A 13 -4.15 13.50 -7.27
C PRO A 13 -2.73 13.32 -6.75
N TYR A 14 -1.84 12.85 -7.63
CA TYR A 14 -0.43 12.73 -7.33
C TYR A 14 0.03 14.17 -7.13
N SER A 15 0.03 14.59 -5.86
CA SER A 15 0.50 15.90 -5.45
C SER A 15 2.01 15.84 -5.59
N PRO A 16 2.61 16.55 -6.57
CA PRO A 16 4.05 16.53 -6.75
C PRO A 16 4.67 17.00 -5.45
N PHE A 17 5.51 16.15 -4.84
CA PHE A 17 6.33 16.39 -3.65
C PHE A 17 6.04 17.73 -2.96
N ASN A 18 5.06 17.73 -2.06
CA ASN A 18 5.00 18.80 -1.07
C ASN A 18 6.15 18.52 -0.12
N ILE A 19 7.33 19.06 -0.45
CA ILE A 19 8.47 19.08 0.46
C ILE A 19 7.94 19.81 1.68
N ARG A 20 7.62 19.04 2.73
CA ARG A 20 7.38 19.57 4.06
C ARG A 20 8.67 20.28 4.46
N THR A 21 8.75 21.57 4.21
CA THR A 21 9.64 22.49 4.92
C THR A 21 9.08 22.65 6.33
N GLU A 22 9.06 21.57 7.11
CA GLU A 22 8.92 21.66 8.57
C GLU A 22 10.28 22.12 9.11
N ASN A 23 10.65 23.35 8.73
CA ASN A 23 11.55 24.19 9.46
C ASN A 23 11.24 25.64 9.03
N ASP A 24 10.23 26.21 9.68
CA ASP A 24 9.78 27.61 9.56
C ASP A 24 10.84 28.62 10.06
N ASP A 25 12.12 28.27 10.05
CA ASP A 25 13.22 29.10 10.54
C ASP A 25 14.34 29.33 9.51
N GLU A 26 14.22 28.81 8.28
CA GLU A 26 15.00 29.34 7.16
C GLU A 26 14.18 30.42 6.46
N SER A 27 14.30 31.65 6.93
CA SER A 27 13.70 32.80 6.25
C SER A 27 14.20 32.83 4.80
N LEU A 28 13.32 32.55 3.84
CA LEU A 28 13.56 32.84 2.43
C LEU A 28 14.03 34.29 2.36
N ILE A 29 15.25 34.53 1.84
CA ILE A 29 15.81 35.89 1.75
C ILE A 29 14.82 36.74 0.96
N THR A 30 14.06 37.55 1.68
CA THR A 30 13.03 38.38 1.09
C THR A 30 13.72 39.44 0.24
N LYS A 31 13.10 39.86 -0.87
CA LYS A 31 13.64 40.93 -1.73
C LYS A 31 14.00 42.20 -0.93
N GLY A 32 13.30 42.44 0.18
CA GLY A 32 13.62 43.49 1.16
C GLY A 32 14.95 43.27 1.88
N GLN A 33 15.24 42.05 2.36
CA GLN A 33 16.54 41.72 2.97
C GLN A 33 17.69 41.89 1.97
N LEU A 34 17.51 41.48 0.72
CA LEU A 34 18.54 41.66 -0.33
C LEU A 34 18.80 43.14 -0.61
N LYS A 35 17.74 43.96 -0.65
CA LYS A 35 17.85 45.42 -0.80
C LYS A 35 18.56 46.06 0.38
N LEU A 36 18.25 45.61 1.60
CA LEU A 36 18.86 46.14 2.83
C LEU A 36 20.34 45.75 2.94
N ILE A 37 20.72 44.56 2.46
CA ILE A 37 22.13 44.14 2.30
C ILE A 37 22.83 45.04 1.29
N ASN A 38 22.21 45.32 0.14
CA ASN A 38 22.80 46.19 -0.88
C ASN A 38 22.99 47.63 -0.37
N GLU A 39 21.97 48.20 0.27
CA GLU A 39 22.03 49.54 0.87
C GLU A 39 23.08 49.60 1.99
N LYS A 40 23.25 48.54 2.80
CA LYS A 40 24.33 48.45 3.79
C LYS A 40 25.70 48.36 3.16
N LEU A 41 25.86 47.59 2.08
CA LEU A 41 27.11 47.46 1.36
C LEU A 41 27.53 48.78 0.74
N ASP A 42 26.60 49.48 0.09
CA ASP A 42 26.81 50.82 -0.46
C ASP A 42 27.14 51.83 0.66
N SER A 43 26.46 51.73 1.81
CA SER A 43 26.75 52.58 2.97
C SER A 43 28.14 52.33 3.55
N LEU A 44 28.62 51.07 3.56
CA LEU A 44 29.97 50.73 4.04
C LEU A 44 31.05 51.22 3.07
N LEU A 45 30.85 51.02 1.76
CA LEU A 45 31.74 51.53 0.71
C LEU A 45 31.83 53.07 0.73
N ASN A 46 30.71 53.75 1.00
CA ASN A 46 30.69 55.20 1.12
C ASN A 46 31.33 55.68 2.44
N ALA A 47 31.17 54.94 3.54
CA ALA A 47 31.84 55.24 4.80
C ALA A 47 33.37 55.08 4.68
N GLU A 48 33.83 54.03 3.99
CA GLU A 48 35.23 53.76 3.68
C GLU A 48 35.89 54.89 2.86
N LYS A 49 35.09 55.59 2.04
CA LYS A 49 35.52 56.76 1.26
C LYS A 49 35.73 58.04 2.08
N THR A 50 35.20 58.08 3.31
CA THR A 50 35.21 59.27 4.18
C THR A 50 36.08 59.13 5.44
N SER A 51 36.45 57.91 5.84
CA SER A 51 37.51 57.71 6.84
C SER A 51 38.87 57.76 6.15
N SER A 52 39.80 58.56 6.67
CA SER A 52 41.20 58.42 6.31
C SER A 52 41.59 56.94 6.44
N ILE A 53 42.18 56.38 5.37
CA ILE A 53 42.76 55.03 5.31
C ILE A 53 43.82 54.81 6.41
N GLU A 54 44.23 55.86 7.13
CA GLU A 54 45.27 55.83 8.15
C GLU A 54 44.85 55.23 9.51
N ASP A 55 43.55 55.09 9.81
CA ASP A 55 43.08 54.56 11.12
C ASP A 55 42.58 53.11 11.09
N TYR A 56 42.39 52.50 9.91
CA TYR A 56 42.12 51.06 9.83
C TYR A 56 43.44 50.32 9.98
N SER A 57 43.83 50.07 11.23
CA SER A 57 45.09 49.39 11.50
C SER A 57 45.14 48.07 10.70
N GLN A 58 46.26 47.80 10.04
CA GLN A 58 46.53 46.53 9.35
C GLN A 58 46.21 45.31 10.24
N ALA A 59 46.36 45.47 11.56
CA ALA A 59 46.00 44.49 12.56
C ALA A 59 44.49 44.18 12.60
N THR A 60 43.62 45.18 12.43
CA THR A 60 42.16 45.01 12.39
C THR A 60 41.74 44.20 11.17
N VAL A 61 42.23 44.55 9.98
CA VAL A 61 41.94 43.81 8.73
C VAL A 61 42.41 42.36 8.85
N LYS A 62 43.63 42.16 9.37
CA LYS A 62 44.20 40.83 9.58
C LYS A 62 43.35 39.99 10.54
N SER A 63 42.92 40.56 11.66
CA SER A 63 42.06 39.88 12.64
C SER A 63 40.71 39.46 12.04
N ILE A 64 40.10 40.34 11.23
CA ILE A 64 38.85 40.02 10.53
C ILE A 64 39.07 38.87 9.53
N LEU A 65 40.14 38.94 8.72
CA LEU A 65 40.44 37.89 7.75
C LEU A 65 40.71 36.54 8.42
N GLU A 66 41.47 36.52 9.53
CA GLU A 66 41.71 35.31 10.31
C GLU A 66 40.41 34.74 10.88
N THR A 67 39.54 35.59 11.41
CA THR A 67 38.23 35.19 11.95
C THR A 67 37.32 34.63 10.86
N VAL A 68 37.19 35.32 9.73
CA VAL A 68 36.39 34.86 8.58
C VAL A 68 36.92 33.53 8.06
N THR A 69 38.24 33.40 7.91
CA THR A 69 38.87 32.15 7.46
C THR A 69 38.55 30.99 8.41
N LYS A 70 38.71 31.22 9.72
CA LYS A 70 38.43 30.21 10.75
C LYS A 70 36.96 29.79 10.74
N GLU A 71 36.03 30.74 10.71
CA GLU A 71 34.60 30.44 10.67
C GLU A 71 34.20 29.74 9.38
N HIS A 72 34.81 30.09 8.24
CA HIS A 72 34.57 29.41 6.98
C HIS A 72 35.01 27.94 7.03
N PHE A 73 36.18 27.65 7.61
CA PHE A 73 36.63 26.26 7.79
C PHE A 73 35.72 25.49 8.75
N ALA A 74 35.35 26.10 9.89
CA ALA A 74 34.41 25.49 10.83
C ALA A 74 33.03 25.23 10.19
N ASN A 75 32.58 26.13 9.32
CA ASN A 75 31.32 25.96 8.59
C ASN A 75 31.41 24.83 7.56
N LEU A 76 32.53 24.71 6.84
CA LEU A 76 32.77 23.60 5.91
C LEU A 76 32.77 22.25 6.63
N GLU A 77 33.42 22.17 7.80
CA GLU A 77 33.43 20.94 8.60
C GLU A 77 32.03 20.56 9.09
N ARG A 78 31.25 21.54 9.58
CA ARG A 78 29.86 21.34 9.97
C ARG A 78 28.98 20.87 8.80
N MET A 79 29.14 21.49 7.63
CA MET A 79 28.42 21.11 6.42
C MET A 79 28.76 19.68 5.98
N ASN A 80 30.05 19.32 5.93
CA ASN A 80 30.48 17.97 5.56
C ASN A 80 29.90 16.94 6.52
N LYS A 81 29.97 17.20 7.84
CA LYS A 81 29.37 16.31 8.83
C LYS A 81 27.86 16.15 8.63
N ALA A 82 27.14 17.24 8.36
CA ALA A 82 25.71 17.18 8.10
C ALA A 82 25.38 16.36 6.84
N VAL A 83 26.18 16.49 5.77
CA VAL A 83 26.05 15.69 4.55
C VAL A 83 26.32 14.21 4.82
N ASP A 84 27.37 13.89 5.57
CA ASP A 84 27.71 12.50 5.92
C ASP A 84 26.60 11.86 6.78
N ASP A 85 26.10 12.58 7.78
CA ASP A 85 25.00 12.13 8.63
C ASP A 85 23.72 11.90 7.80
N SER A 86 23.38 12.83 6.91
CA SER A 86 22.23 12.73 6.01
C SER A 86 22.37 11.54 5.05
N THR A 87 23.55 11.35 4.46
CA THR A 87 23.86 10.23 3.57
C THR A 87 23.72 8.90 4.29
N SER A 88 24.21 8.82 5.53
CA SER A 88 24.09 7.63 6.39
C SER A 88 22.63 7.29 6.70
N VAL A 89 21.83 8.30 7.06
CA VAL A 89 20.39 8.13 7.33
C VAL A 89 19.64 7.71 6.07
N CYS A 90 19.92 8.35 4.93
CA CYS A 90 19.31 8.02 3.65
C CYS A 90 19.60 6.57 3.27
N ASN A 91 20.87 6.15 3.30
CA ASN A 91 21.27 4.78 2.97
C ASN A 91 20.58 3.74 3.87
N LYS A 92 20.58 3.97 5.20
CA LYS A 92 19.87 3.09 6.14
C LYS A 92 18.36 3.03 5.88
N THR A 93 17.76 4.15 5.50
CA THR A 93 16.32 4.22 5.21
C THR A 93 16.01 3.48 3.91
N THR A 94 16.80 3.68 2.86
CA THR A 94 16.69 2.94 1.60
C THR A 94 16.81 1.44 1.83
N GLN A 95 17.80 0.99 2.60
CA GLN A 95 17.94 -0.44 2.94
C GLN A 95 16.70 -1.01 3.66
N LYS A 96 16.12 -0.26 4.60
CA LYS A 96 14.89 -0.69 5.29
C LYS A 96 13.70 -0.76 4.33
N VAL A 97 13.60 0.19 3.39
CA VAL A 97 12.56 0.18 2.37
C VAL A 97 12.73 -1.01 1.43
N ASP A 98 13.94 -1.32 0.99
CA ASP A 98 14.22 -2.47 0.12
C ASP A 98 13.85 -3.80 0.81
N ILE A 99 14.17 -3.94 2.10
CA ILE A 99 13.76 -5.10 2.90
C ILE A 99 12.24 -5.19 2.99
N LEU A 100 11.57 -4.08 3.32
CA LEU A 100 10.11 -4.05 3.44
C LEU A 100 9.41 -4.41 2.13
N ILE A 101 9.92 -3.91 1.00
CA ILE A 101 9.39 -4.24 -0.33
C ILE A 101 9.57 -5.74 -0.60
N SER A 102 10.74 -6.29 -0.30
CA SER A 102 11.03 -7.72 -0.49
C SER A 102 10.11 -8.60 0.37
N ASP A 103 9.92 -8.25 1.64
CA ASP A 103 9.02 -8.97 2.56
C ASP A 103 7.57 -8.91 2.09
N ALA A 104 7.12 -7.74 1.60
CA ALA A 104 5.78 -7.58 1.05
C ALA A 104 5.56 -8.42 -0.22
N GLN A 105 6.55 -8.52 -1.10
CA GLN A 105 6.49 -9.37 -2.29
C GLN A 105 6.32 -10.84 -1.89
N VAL A 106 7.16 -11.35 -0.98
CA VAL A 106 7.08 -12.72 -0.48
C VAL A 106 5.71 -13.00 0.16
N PHE A 107 5.21 -12.07 0.97
CA PHE A 107 3.88 -12.20 1.57
C PHE A 107 2.78 -12.31 0.52
N MET A 108 2.81 -11.47 -0.51
CA MET A 108 1.80 -11.49 -1.58
C MET A 108 1.84 -12.77 -2.41
N GLU A 109 3.03 -13.29 -2.72
CA GLU A 109 3.20 -14.58 -3.42
C GLU A 109 2.63 -15.75 -2.61
N GLN A 110 2.89 -15.76 -1.29
CA GLN A 110 2.33 -16.76 -0.38
C GLN A 110 0.81 -16.65 -0.29
N TYR A 111 0.28 -15.42 -0.15
CA TYR A 111 -1.15 -15.17 -0.10
C TYR A 111 -1.85 -15.66 -1.37
N GLN A 112 -1.30 -15.34 -2.55
CA GLN A 112 -1.82 -15.80 -3.83
C GLN A 112 -1.83 -17.33 -3.91
N SER A 113 -0.72 -17.97 -3.54
CA SER A 113 -0.61 -19.43 -3.53
C SER A 113 -1.66 -20.09 -2.62
N PHE A 114 -1.87 -19.52 -1.43
CA PHE A 114 -2.90 -19.97 -0.49
C PHE A 114 -4.32 -19.78 -1.02
N PHE A 115 -4.57 -18.63 -1.65
CA PHE A 115 -5.85 -18.34 -2.27
C PHE A 115 -6.19 -19.37 -3.36
N GLU A 116 -5.25 -19.61 -4.29
CA GLU A 116 -5.40 -20.59 -5.37
C GLU A 116 -5.64 -22.02 -4.81
N TYR A 117 -4.86 -22.43 -3.81
CA TYR A 117 -5.03 -23.71 -3.13
C TYR A 117 -6.43 -23.86 -2.50
N ASN A 118 -6.87 -22.85 -1.76
CA ASN A 118 -8.17 -22.87 -1.10
C ASN A 118 -9.33 -22.85 -2.10
N THR A 119 -9.23 -22.08 -3.17
CA THR A 119 -10.20 -22.09 -4.27
C THR A 119 -10.27 -23.48 -4.91
N ALA A 120 -9.13 -24.11 -5.19
CA ALA A 120 -9.09 -25.46 -5.74
C ALA A 120 -9.75 -26.47 -4.80
N LYS A 121 -9.43 -26.43 -3.50
CA LYS A 121 -10.03 -27.33 -2.50
C LYS A 121 -11.52 -27.11 -2.31
N ALA A 122 -11.98 -25.86 -2.29
CA ALA A 122 -13.41 -25.56 -2.21
C ALA A 122 -14.16 -26.11 -3.43
N ASN A 123 -13.61 -25.93 -4.64
CA ASN A 123 -14.20 -26.48 -5.87
C ASN A 123 -14.24 -28.01 -5.88
N GLU A 124 -13.20 -28.66 -5.37
CA GLU A 124 -13.16 -30.12 -5.21
C GLU A 124 -14.28 -30.61 -4.27
N VAL A 125 -14.44 -29.97 -3.11
CA VAL A 125 -15.51 -30.30 -2.14
C VAL A 125 -16.89 -30.07 -2.74
N ILE A 126 -17.12 -28.92 -3.41
CA ILE A 126 -18.39 -28.61 -4.07
C ILE A 126 -18.72 -29.66 -5.13
N SER A 127 -17.75 -30.05 -5.95
CA SER A 127 -17.92 -31.09 -6.98
C SER A 127 -18.24 -32.45 -6.36
N GLY A 128 -17.50 -32.85 -5.31
CA GLY A 128 -17.72 -34.10 -4.59
C GLY A 128 -19.10 -34.17 -3.93
N LEU A 129 -19.54 -33.08 -3.31
CA LEU A 129 -20.88 -32.97 -2.73
C LEU A 129 -21.96 -33.04 -3.82
N GLY A 130 -21.78 -32.34 -4.94
CA GLY A 130 -22.70 -32.39 -6.07
C GLY A 130 -22.86 -33.80 -6.65
N SER A 131 -21.77 -34.56 -6.74
CA SER A 131 -21.79 -35.96 -7.16
C SER A 131 -22.53 -36.86 -6.16
N THR A 132 -22.26 -36.67 -4.86
CA THR A 132 -22.91 -37.42 -3.77
C THR A 132 -24.41 -37.19 -3.76
N LEU A 133 -24.85 -35.94 -3.83
CA LEU A 133 -26.28 -35.57 -3.86
C LEU A 133 -27.00 -36.13 -5.09
N LYS A 134 -26.37 -36.10 -6.28
CA LYS A 134 -26.94 -36.71 -7.49
C LYS A 134 -27.15 -38.22 -7.31
N THR A 135 -26.16 -38.89 -6.73
CA THR A 135 -26.21 -40.34 -6.46
C THR A 135 -27.30 -40.68 -5.44
N GLU A 136 -27.38 -39.92 -4.36
CA GLU A 136 -28.41 -40.11 -3.33
C GLU A 136 -29.81 -39.87 -3.88
N ASN A 137 -30.00 -38.82 -4.66
CA ASN A 137 -31.28 -38.52 -5.31
C ASN A 137 -31.71 -39.66 -6.27
N ALA A 138 -30.78 -40.24 -7.05
CA ALA A 138 -31.08 -41.38 -7.91
C ALA A 138 -31.56 -42.59 -7.09
N LYS A 139 -30.90 -42.91 -5.96
CA LYS A 139 -31.32 -43.99 -5.06
C LYS A 139 -32.70 -43.73 -4.43
N LEU A 140 -32.97 -42.49 -4.03
CA LEU A 140 -34.28 -42.11 -3.48
C LEU A 140 -35.39 -42.25 -4.54
N GLN A 141 -35.10 -41.90 -5.80
CA GLN A 141 -36.05 -42.09 -6.91
C GLN A 141 -36.32 -43.58 -7.15
N GLU A 142 -35.29 -44.42 -7.12
CA GLU A 142 -35.43 -45.88 -7.24
C GLU A 142 -36.34 -46.46 -6.14
N VAL A 143 -36.09 -46.10 -4.87
CA VAL A 143 -36.92 -46.52 -3.73
C VAL A 143 -38.37 -46.06 -3.91
N ARG A 144 -38.57 -44.81 -4.32
CA ARG A 144 -39.91 -44.26 -4.57
C ARG A 144 -40.66 -45.05 -5.65
N SER A 145 -40.01 -45.34 -6.78
CA SER A 145 -40.60 -46.12 -7.86
C SER A 145 -40.94 -47.55 -7.42
N GLY A 146 -40.06 -48.19 -6.65
CA GLY A 146 -40.30 -49.54 -6.10
C GLY A 146 -41.50 -49.59 -5.16
N LEU A 147 -41.65 -48.58 -4.29
CA LEU A 147 -42.81 -48.47 -3.40
C LEU A 147 -44.12 -48.27 -4.17
N GLN A 148 -44.12 -47.40 -5.17
CA GLN A 148 -45.30 -47.17 -6.02
C GLN A 148 -45.73 -48.44 -6.73
N LEU A 149 -44.78 -49.19 -7.30
CA LEU A 149 -45.06 -50.48 -7.94
C LEU A 149 -45.68 -51.45 -6.93
N THR A 150 -45.08 -51.59 -5.75
CA THR A 150 -45.59 -52.49 -4.69
C THR A 150 -47.02 -52.14 -4.27
N MET A 151 -47.33 -50.85 -4.13
CA MET A 151 -48.69 -50.38 -3.82
C MET A 151 -49.67 -50.74 -4.93
N THR A 152 -49.31 -50.52 -6.20
CA THR A 152 -50.19 -50.86 -7.33
C THR A 152 -50.44 -52.36 -7.44
N SER A 153 -49.41 -53.20 -7.28
CA SER A 153 -49.55 -54.66 -7.29
C SER A 153 -50.42 -55.16 -6.15
N SER A 154 -50.27 -54.59 -4.94
CA SER A 154 -51.08 -54.95 -3.78
C SER A 154 -52.56 -54.61 -3.99
N ASN A 155 -52.84 -53.42 -4.55
CA ASN A 155 -54.22 -53.02 -4.86
C ASN A 155 -54.86 -53.90 -5.93
N LEU A 156 -54.10 -54.31 -6.95
CA LEU A 156 -54.57 -55.25 -7.99
C LEU A 156 -54.89 -56.62 -7.40
N LEU A 157 -54.04 -57.15 -6.51
CA LEU A 157 -54.30 -58.42 -5.81
C LEU A 157 -55.56 -58.37 -4.95
N LEU A 158 -55.79 -57.26 -4.23
CA LEU A 158 -57.01 -57.08 -3.43
C LEU A 158 -58.28 -57.04 -4.30
N LEU A 159 -58.23 -56.36 -5.46
CA LEU A 159 -59.34 -56.34 -6.42
C LEU A 159 -59.64 -57.72 -7.02
N LEU A 160 -58.61 -58.47 -7.41
CA LEU A 160 -58.79 -59.82 -7.95
C LEU A 160 -59.40 -60.78 -6.90
N ASN A 161 -58.94 -60.68 -5.66
CA ASN A 161 -59.47 -61.50 -4.57
C ASN A 161 -60.93 -61.17 -4.25
N SER A 162 -61.33 -59.89 -4.24
CA SER A 162 -62.73 -59.51 -4.00
C SER A 162 -63.66 -59.96 -5.12
N GLN A 163 -63.20 -59.91 -6.38
CA GLN A 163 -63.98 -60.34 -7.54
C GLN A 163 -64.12 -61.87 -7.63
N SER A 164 -63.07 -62.61 -7.26
CA SER A 164 -63.13 -64.08 -7.10
C SER A 164 -64.14 -64.47 -6.02
N PHE A 165 -64.13 -63.79 -4.88
CA PHE A 165 -65.11 -64.02 -3.81
C PHE A 165 -66.55 -63.81 -4.30
N MET A 166 -66.83 -62.72 -5.03
CA MET A 166 -68.17 -62.46 -5.58
C MET A 166 -68.64 -63.53 -6.56
N ASN A 167 -67.74 -64.09 -7.39
CA ASN A 167 -68.09 -65.13 -8.36
C ASN A 167 -68.39 -66.50 -7.74
N ILE A 168 -67.93 -66.77 -6.50
CA ILE A 168 -68.23 -68.03 -5.80
C ILE A 168 -69.67 -68.04 -5.26
N TRP A 169 -70.28 -66.86 -5.05
CA TRP A 169 -71.59 -66.70 -4.42
C TRP A 169 -72.75 -66.41 -5.39
N ASN A 170 -72.47 -66.33 -6.69
CA ASN A 170 -73.48 -66.23 -7.77
C ASN A 170 -73.61 -67.54 -8.52
#